data_AF-A0A1S1Z525-F1
#
_entry.id   AF-A0A1S1Z525-F1
#
_cell.length_a   1.000
_cell.length_b   1.000
_cell.length_c   1.000
_cell.angle_alpha   90.00
_cell.angle_beta   90.00
_cell.angle_gamma   90.00
#
_symmetry.space_group_name_H-M   'P 1'
#
loop_
_entity.id
_entity.type
_entity.pdbx_description
1 polymer ?
#
loop_
_entity_poly.entity_id
_entity_poly.type
_entity_poly.pdbx_seq_one_letter_code
_entity_poly.pdbx_strand_id
1 'polypeptide(L)'
;MKYFISLIFSIFLTLPLASFKNLNNENPYTQLATFSEKGGEFEDVIHVYIVEFRQSFDVKAKVTYNKSTNQIILDFKGADGSMHQEVMEGIHVEKNNDTPSVVTFDDNNMNDEIYVSVTEYSGKLSVIWNGEFYHMM
;
A
#
# COMPACT_ATOMS: atom_id res chain seq x y z
N MET A 1 -53.43 -47.91 -13.47
CA MET A 1 -52.68 -47.55 -12.25
C MET A 1 -51.66 -48.63 -11.94
N LYS A 2 -50.37 -48.26 -11.95
CA LYS A 2 -49.30 -48.62 -10.98
C LYS A 2 -47.96 -48.38 -11.68
N TYR A 3 -47.35 -47.25 -11.34
CA TYR A 3 -45.98 -46.90 -11.69
C TYR A 3 -45.05 -47.69 -10.77
N PHE A 4 -44.04 -48.36 -11.33
CA PHE A 4 -42.86 -48.78 -10.59
C PHE A 4 -41.65 -48.15 -11.24
N ILE A 5 -41.30 -46.98 -10.70
CA ILE A 5 -40.00 -46.34 -10.84
C ILE A 5 -39.09 -47.04 -9.83
N SER A 6 -38.02 -47.69 -10.31
CA SER A 6 -36.93 -48.18 -9.47
C SER A 6 -35.64 -47.87 -10.22
N LEU A 7 -35.07 -46.69 -9.96
CA LEU A 7 -33.94 -46.47 -9.05
C LEU A 7 -32.61 -46.84 -9.73
N ILE A 8 -32.02 -45.81 -10.33
CA ILE A 8 -30.67 -45.79 -10.89
C ILE A 8 -29.70 -46.06 -9.73
N PHE A 9 -29.07 -47.24 -9.74
CA PHE A 9 -28.02 -47.57 -8.80
C PHE A 9 -26.76 -46.79 -9.19
N SER A 10 -26.38 -45.90 -8.30
CA SER A 10 -25.20 -45.06 -8.28
C SER A 10 -23.92 -45.86 -8.47
N ILE A 11 -23.28 -45.71 -9.64
CA ILE A 11 -21.89 -46.11 -9.85
C ILE A 11 -21.00 -45.05 -9.17
N PHE A 12 -20.56 -45.43 -7.98
CA PHE A 12 -19.34 -44.98 -7.33
C PHE A 12 -18.15 -44.98 -8.30
N LEU A 13 -17.19 -44.10 -8.01
CA LEU A 13 -15.79 -44.06 -8.51
C LEU A 13 -15.52 -43.23 -9.77
N THR A 14 -15.21 -41.95 -9.57
CA THR A 14 -13.81 -41.48 -9.50
C THR A 14 -13.82 -39.95 -9.51
N LEU A 15 -13.97 -39.35 -8.32
CA LEU A 15 -13.47 -38.00 -8.15
C LEU A 15 -11.95 -38.13 -8.03
N PRO A 16 -11.12 -37.58 -8.94
CA PRO A 16 -9.80 -37.21 -8.51
C PRO A 16 -10.03 -36.14 -7.44
N LEU A 17 -9.65 -36.46 -6.20
CA LEU A 17 -9.26 -35.43 -5.24
C LEU A 17 -8.10 -34.68 -5.89
N ALA A 18 -8.43 -33.70 -6.73
CA ALA A 18 -7.53 -32.65 -7.07
C ALA A 18 -7.37 -31.85 -5.78
N SER A 19 -6.45 -32.32 -4.94
CA SER A 19 -5.81 -31.51 -3.93
C SER A 19 -5.04 -30.44 -4.71
N PHE A 20 -5.75 -29.40 -5.13
CA PHE A 20 -5.12 -28.12 -5.45
C PHE A 20 -4.61 -27.58 -4.13
N LYS A 21 -3.44 -28.06 -3.72
CA LYS A 21 -2.55 -27.26 -2.90
C LYS A 21 -2.15 -26.09 -3.79
N ASN A 22 -2.99 -25.06 -3.85
CA ASN A 22 -2.52 -23.72 -4.14
C ASN A 22 -1.62 -23.35 -2.96
N LEU A 23 -0.38 -23.83 -3.00
CA LEU A 23 0.76 -23.06 -2.52
C LEU A 23 0.93 -21.90 -3.50
N ASN A 24 -0.11 -21.08 -3.68
CA ASN A 24 0.15 -19.69 -3.94
C ASN A 24 0.84 -19.25 -2.66
N ASN A 25 2.13 -18.96 -2.77
CA ASN A 25 2.78 -18.08 -1.84
C ASN A 25 2.10 -16.71 -2.05
N GLU A 26 0.83 -16.58 -1.63
CA GLU A 26 0.11 -15.32 -1.69
C GLU A 26 0.91 -14.39 -0.81
N ASN A 27 1.55 -13.40 -1.42
CA ASN A 27 2.22 -12.36 -0.68
C ASN A 27 1.20 -11.82 0.34
N PRO A 28 1.44 -11.98 1.66
CA PRO A 28 0.48 -11.56 2.67
C PRO A 28 0.23 -10.04 2.65
N TYR A 29 1.05 -9.30 1.88
CA TYR A 29 0.97 -7.85 1.64
C TYR A 29 0.53 -7.57 0.19
N THR A 30 -0.66 -8.03 -0.18
CA THR A 30 -1.17 -7.93 -1.56
C THR A 30 -1.46 -6.48 -1.97
N GLN A 31 -1.93 -5.63 -1.05
CA GLN A 31 -2.16 -4.22 -1.37
C GLN A 31 -0.85 -3.46 -1.54
N LEU A 32 0.14 -3.74 -0.70
CA LEU A 32 1.47 -3.13 -0.80
C LEU A 32 2.18 -3.55 -2.09
N ALA A 33 2.08 -4.82 -2.44
CA ALA A 33 2.60 -5.33 -3.71
C ALA A 33 1.93 -4.61 -4.90
N THR A 34 0.60 -4.51 -4.88
CA THR A 34 -0.16 -3.83 -5.93
C THR A 34 0.24 -2.36 -6.03
N PHE A 35 0.29 -1.64 -4.91
CA PHE A 35 0.65 -0.23 -4.86
C PHE A 35 2.08 -0.02 -5.39
N SER A 36 3.07 -0.75 -4.88
CA SER A 36 4.48 -0.58 -5.28
C SER A 36 4.80 -1.00 -6.71
N GLU A 37 4.03 -1.91 -7.31
CA GLU A 37 4.30 -2.43 -8.66
C GLU A 37 3.51 -1.70 -9.73
N LYS A 38 2.26 -1.33 -9.44
CA LYS A 38 1.33 -0.75 -10.41
C LYS A 38 1.05 0.73 -10.18
N GLY A 39 1.45 1.26 -9.02
CA GLY A 39 0.97 2.56 -8.55
C GLY A 39 -0.41 2.46 -7.91
N GLY A 40 -0.96 3.62 -7.55
CA GLY A 40 -2.29 3.71 -6.94
C GLY A 40 -2.39 4.89 -6.00
N GLU A 41 -3.50 4.96 -5.28
CA GLU A 41 -3.75 5.96 -4.24
C GLU A 41 -4.40 5.35 -3.02
N PHE A 42 -4.10 5.89 -1.85
CA PHE A 42 -4.78 5.60 -0.59
C PHE A 42 -4.75 6.83 0.33
N GLU A 43 -5.50 6.79 1.42
CA GLU A 43 -5.48 7.82 2.44
C GLU A 43 -5.04 7.23 3.78
N ASP A 44 -4.22 7.96 4.51
CA ASP A 44 -3.80 7.62 5.88
C ASP A 44 -3.63 8.90 6.71
N VAL A 45 -3.46 8.74 8.02
CA VAL A 45 -3.10 9.84 8.91
C VAL A 45 -1.59 9.85 9.08
N ILE A 46 -0.96 10.97 8.72
CA ILE A 46 0.48 11.20 8.92
C ILE A 46 0.71 12.22 10.02
N HIS A 47 1.85 12.09 10.69
CA HIS A 47 2.30 13.05 11.69
C HIS A 47 3.24 14.05 11.04
N VAL A 48 2.86 15.34 11.03
CA VAL A 48 3.66 16.41 10.42
C VAL A 48 4.20 17.32 11.51
N TYR A 49 5.46 17.74 11.40
CA TYR A 49 6.09 18.71 12.27
C TYR A 49 6.31 20.03 11.52
N ILE A 50 5.67 21.11 11.98
CA ILE A 50 5.91 22.47 11.46
C ILE A 50 7.04 23.14 12.22
N VAL A 51 8.04 23.64 11.50
CA VAL A 51 9.22 24.26 12.10
C VAL A 51 8.95 25.66 12.67
N GLU A 52 8.17 26.51 12.00
CA GLU A 52 7.91 27.88 12.48
C GLU A 52 7.28 27.90 13.86
N PHE A 53 6.35 26.97 14.10
CA PHE A 53 5.57 26.91 15.33
C PHE A 53 6.11 25.87 16.31
N ARG A 54 7.08 25.04 15.90
CA ARG A 54 7.61 23.91 16.67
C ARG A 54 6.51 23.02 17.24
N GLN A 55 5.53 22.72 16.40
CA GLN A 55 4.34 21.94 16.76
C GLN A 55 4.15 20.81 15.78
N SER A 56 3.63 19.70 16.30
CA SER A 56 3.22 18.56 15.49
C SER A 56 1.72 18.36 15.51
N PHE A 57 1.18 17.86 14.41
CA PHE A 57 -0.25 17.65 14.21
C PHE A 57 -0.43 16.45 13.28
N ASP A 58 -1.53 15.75 13.52
CA ASP A 58 -1.94 14.63 12.70
C ASP A 58 -2.82 15.16 11.58
N VAL A 59 -2.45 14.88 10.33
CA VAL A 59 -3.23 15.26 9.14
C VAL A 59 -3.60 14.04 8.34
N LYS A 60 -4.79 14.08 7.75
CA LYS A 60 -5.19 13.10 6.75
C LYS A 60 -4.50 13.45 5.43
N ALA A 61 -3.63 12.56 4.97
CA ALA A 61 -2.92 12.68 3.71
C ALA A 61 -3.46 11.67 2.70
N LYS A 62 -3.62 12.12 1.45
CA LYS A 62 -3.79 11.26 0.29
C LYS A 62 -2.41 10.98 -0.30
N VAL A 63 -2.03 9.71 -0.33
CA VAL A 63 -0.77 9.24 -0.91
C VAL A 63 -1.04 8.68 -2.29
N THR A 64 -0.32 9.18 -3.30
CA THR A 64 -0.45 8.71 -4.69
C THR A 64 0.92 8.29 -5.20
N TYR A 65 1.06 7.04 -5.67
CA TYR A 65 2.23 6.62 -6.43
C TYR A 65 1.87 6.53 -7.91
N ASN A 66 2.44 7.43 -8.71
CA ASN A 66 2.35 7.38 -10.16
C ASN A 66 3.54 6.61 -10.72
N LYS A 67 3.31 5.34 -11.08
CA LYS A 67 4.35 4.46 -11.63
C LYS A 67 4.91 4.95 -12.98
N SER A 68 4.09 5.64 -13.79
CA SER A 68 4.49 6.07 -15.12
C SER A 68 5.48 7.23 -15.11
N THR A 69 5.33 8.15 -14.16
CA THR A 69 6.22 9.29 -13.96
C THR A 69 7.27 9.01 -12.87
N ASN A 70 7.15 7.89 -12.17
CA ASN A 70 7.98 7.51 -11.04
C ASN A 70 8.00 8.59 -9.94
N GLN A 71 6.80 9.04 -9.57
CA GLN A 71 6.57 10.07 -8.57
C GLN A 71 5.68 9.54 -7.43
N ILE A 72 6.02 9.87 -6.19
CA ILE A 72 5.13 9.70 -5.04
C ILE A 72 4.71 11.08 -4.53
N ILE A 73 3.42 11.24 -4.30
CA ILE A 73 2.79 12.52 -3.99
C ILE A 73 2.03 12.37 -2.68
N LEU A 74 2.21 13.31 -1.75
CA LEU A 74 1.43 13.44 -0.54
C LEU A 74 0.63 14.74 -0.57
N ASP A 75 -0.69 14.60 -0.70
CA ASP A 75 -1.62 15.72 -0.63
C ASP A 75 -2.28 15.76 0.75
N PHE A 76 -2.18 16.85 1.48
CA PHE A 76 -2.84 16.99 2.78
C PHE A 76 -3.32 18.42 3.03
N LYS A 77 -4.25 18.56 3.96
CA LYS A 77 -4.76 19.87 4.41
C LYS A 77 -4.07 20.27 5.70
N GLY A 78 -3.42 21.43 5.71
CA GLY A 78 -2.78 22.00 6.89
C GLY A 78 -3.79 22.41 7.96
N ALA A 79 -3.30 22.67 9.18
CA ALA A 79 -4.12 23.11 10.30
C ALA A 79 -4.80 24.49 10.06
N ASP A 80 -4.16 25.33 9.25
CA ASP A 80 -4.67 26.61 8.74
C ASP A 80 -5.77 26.44 7.65
N GLY A 81 -5.93 25.23 7.15
CA GLY A 81 -6.89 24.85 6.13
C GLY A 81 -6.40 25.04 4.69
N SER A 82 -5.13 25.36 4.46
CA SER A 82 -4.55 25.40 3.12
C SER A 82 -4.21 23.98 2.63
N MET A 83 -4.15 23.81 1.30
CA MET A 83 -3.80 22.54 0.68
C MET A 83 -2.30 22.49 0.40
N HIS A 84 -1.67 21.42 0.86
CA HIS A 84 -0.26 21.15 0.66
C HIS A 84 -0.09 19.91 -0.19
N GLN A 85 0.94 19.96 -1.03
CA GLN A 85 1.32 18.89 -1.92
C GLN A 85 2.84 18.75 -1.84
N GLU A 86 3.29 17.58 -1.39
CA GLU A 86 4.68 17.17 -1.47
C GLU A 86 4.84 16.21 -2.66
N VAL A 87 5.81 16.48 -3.54
CA VAL A 87 6.09 15.63 -4.69
C VAL A 87 7.53 15.18 -4.65
N MET A 88 7.74 13.87 -4.52
CA MET A 88 9.04 13.27 -4.71
C MET A 88 9.13 12.67 -6.11
N GLU A 89 10.14 13.11 -6.87
CA GLU A 89 10.43 12.65 -8.23
C GLU A 89 11.69 11.78 -8.26
N GLY A 90 11.90 11.03 -9.35
CA GLY A 90 13.15 10.26 -9.52
C GLY A 90 13.34 9.13 -8.51
N ILE A 91 12.26 8.71 -7.84
CA ILE A 91 12.35 7.86 -6.66
C ILE A 91 12.90 6.47 -6.97
N HIS A 92 13.75 5.97 -6.11
CA HIS A 92 14.09 4.56 -6.06
C HIS A 92 13.09 3.83 -5.16
N VAL A 93 12.81 2.56 -5.48
CA VAL A 93 11.83 1.76 -4.74
C VAL A 93 12.57 0.59 -4.13
N GLU A 94 12.83 0.67 -2.83
CA GLU A 94 13.50 -0.37 -2.07
C GLU A 94 12.47 -1.35 -1.49
N LYS A 95 12.66 -2.64 -1.78
CA LYS A 95 11.91 -3.74 -1.17
C LYS A 95 12.89 -4.58 -0.36
N ASN A 96 12.80 -4.52 0.97
CA ASN A 96 13.66 -5.31 1.85
C ASN A 96 13.08 -6.73 2.02
N ASN A 97 13.89 -7.76 1.76
CA ASN A 97 13.49 -9.16 1.91
C ASN A 97 13.24 -9.57 3.37
N ASP A 98 13.88 -8.91 4.33
CA ASP A 98 13.72 -9.15 5.76
C ASP A 98 12.46 -8.46 6.32
N THR A 99 12.03 -7.35 5.70
CA THR A 99 10.80 -6.63 6.03
C THR A 99 9.88 -6.48 4.81
N PRO A 100 9.33 -7.58 4.27
CA PRO A 100 8.51 -7.57 3.05
C PRO A 100 7.18 -6.81 3.21
N SER A 101 6.83 -6.46 4.44
CA SER A 101 5.68 -5.61 4.77
C SER A 101 5.93 -4.13 4.54
N VAL A 102 7.14 -3.71 4.16
CA VAL A 102 7.53 -2.30 3.99
C VAL A 102 8.16 -2.10 2.62
N VAL A 103 7.76 -1.03 1.94
CA VAL A 103 8.39 -0.52 0.72
C VAL A 103 8.77 0.93 0.95
N THR A 104 10.01 1.30 0.66
CA THR A 104 10.49 2.67 0.80
C THR A 104 10.68 3.29 -0.58
N PHE A 105 10.25 4.54 -0.70
CA PHE A 105 10.42 5.42 -1.84
C PHE A 105 11.36 6.54 -1.43
N ASP A 106 12.54 6.62 -2.03
CA ASP A 106 13.60 7.57 -1.67
C ASP A 106 14.18 8.28 -2.90
N ASP A 107 14.65 9.51 -2.74
CA ASP A 107 15.44 10.19 -3.77
C ASP A 107 16.93 9.99 -3.49
N ASN A 108 17.55 9.04 -4.20
CA ASN A 108 18.98 8.72 -4.09
C ASN A 108 19.93 9.90 -4.40
N ASN A 109 19.44 11.03 -4.94
CA ASN A 109 20.26 12.22 -5.15
C ASN A 109 20.37 13.10 -3.90
N MET A 110 19.52 12.88 -2.89
CA MET A 110 19.61 13.55 -1.60
C MET A 110 20.32 12.62 -0.61
N ASN A 111 21.37 13.10 0.05
CA ASN A 111 22.22 12.35 0.98
C ASN A 111 21.49 11.98 2.31
N ASP A 112 20.32 11.34 2.27
CA ASP A 112 19.65 10.61 3.37
C ASP A 112 18.45 11.24 4.12
N GLU A 113 17.75 12.29 3.65
CA GLU A 113 16.72 12.93 4.51
C GLU A 113 15.26 12.83 4.05
N ILE A 114 14.95 12.59 2.78
CA ILE A 114 13.57 12.56 2.30
C ILE A 114 13.18 11.18 1.79
N TYR A 115 12.22 10.55 2.47
CA TYR A 115 11.68 9.26 2.07
C TYR A 115 10.21 9.11 2.45
N VAL A 116 9.52 8.23 1.72
CA VAL A 116 8.17 7.77 2.04
C VAL A 116 8.22 6.25 2.18
N SER A 117 7.90 5.74 3.35
CA SER A 117 7.76 4.30 3.59
C SER A 117 6.28 3.94 3.65
N VAL A 118 5.87 2.97 2.85
CA VAL A 118 4.51 2.43 2.85
C VAL A 118 4.56 1.01 3.42
N THR A 119 3.66 0.72 4.35
CA THR A 119 3.52 -0.60 4.96
C THR A 119 2.10 -1.12 4.81
N GLU A 120 1.91 -2.44 4.80
CA GLU A 120 0.58 -3.04 4.92
C GLU A 120 0.41 -3.73 6.27
N TYR A 121 -0.64 -3.35 7.00
CA TYR A 121 -1.04 -3.97 8.25
C TYR A 121 -2.53 -4.28 8.23
N SER A 122 -2.90 -5.54 8.50
CA SER A 122 -4.31 -5.99 8.53
C SER A 122 -5.10 -5.67 7.25
N GLY A 123 -4.46 -5.75 6.08
CA GLY A 123 -5.10 -5.49 4.79
C GLY A 123 -5.32 -4.00 4.47
N LYS A 124 -4.62 -3.09 5.15
CA LYS A 124 -4.65 -1.64 4.90
C LYS A 124 -3.24 -1.10 4.73
N LEU A 125 -3.10 -0.15 3.82
CA LEU A 125 -1.85 0.59 3.64
C LEU A 125 -1.75 1.69 4.70
N SER A 126 -0.53 1.89 5.18
CA SER A 126 -0.14 3.02 6.02
C SER A 126 1.13 3.65 5.51
N VAL A 127 1.32 4.93 5.80
CA VAL A 127 2.48 5.71 5.34
C VAL A 127 3.23 6.36 6.49
N ILE A 128 4.56 6.30 6.40
CA ILE A 128 5.47 7.12 7.17
C ILE A 128 6.20 7.99 6.15
N TRP A 129 6.20 9.30 6.40
CA TRP A 129 6.91 10.25 5.57
C TRP A 129 7.96 10.95 6.42
N ASN A 130 9.20 10.94 5.95
CA ASN A 130 10.25 11.82 6.41
C ASN A 130 10.47 12.85 5.31
N GLY A 131 10.03 14.08 5.54
CA GLY A 131 10.07 15.16 4.57
C GLY A 131 11.07 16.25 4.94
N GLU A 132 11.17 17.27 4.09
CA GLU A 132 11.78 18.52 4.53
C GLU A 132 11.03 19.10 5.73
N PHE A 133 11.77 19.82 6.56
CA PHE A 133 11.21 20.66 7.62
C PHE A 133 10.07 21.51 7.06
N TYR A 134 8.86 21.22 7.51
CA TYR A 134 7.68 21.84 6.91
C TYR A 134 7.53 23.29 7.39
N HIS A 135 7.35 24.18 6.42
CA HIS A 135 7.26 25.63 6.60
C HIS A 135 5.83 26.12 6.29
N MET A 136 5.10 26.67 7.27
CA MET A 136 3.81 27.36 7.02
C MET A 136 4.04 28.84 6.69
N MET A 137 3.71 29.25 5.46
CA MET A 137 3.66 30.66 5.05
C MET A 137 2.43 31.39 5.59
#